data_AF-A0A197ZYE2-F1
#
_entry.id   AF-A0A197ZYE2-F1
#
_cell.length_a   1.000
_cell.length_b   1.000
_cell.length_c   1.000
_cell.angle_alpha   90.00
_cell.angle_beta   90.00
_cell.angle_gamma   90.00
#
_symmetry.space_group_name_H-M   'P 1'
#
loop_
_entity.id
_entity.type
_entity.pdbx_description
1 polymer ?
#
loop_
_entity_poly.entity_id
_entity_poly.type
_entity_poly.pdbx_seq_one_letter_code
_entity_poly.pdbx_strand_id
1 'polypeptide(L)'
;MSGKNQKEQLFSEIVLVTNQGIPLNGTYYSCGYAIQKEWFIKGKFKLLVYYSPANLKEIYIPINEEYLINAYALNPPPILDQAELIKYQQRLQQFKELLKRKKRHRINFSTY
;
A
#
# COMPACT_ATOMS: atom_id res chain seq x y z
N MET A 1 -20.90 -25.20 9.03
CA MET A 1 -20.25 -23.87 9.09
C MET A 1 -18.75 -24.11 9.07
N SER A 2 -18.12 -24.04 7.90
CA SER A 2 -16.68 -24.34 7.73
C SER A 2 -15.93 -23.02 7.57
N GLY A 3 -15.43 -22.48 8.68
CA GLY A 3 -14.55 -21.31 8.68
C GLY A 3 -13.24 -21.69 8.00
N LYS A 4 -13.06 -21.27 6.74
CA LYS A 4 -11.77 -21.34 6.07
C LYS A 4 -10.85 -20.33 6.78
N ASN A 5 -9.98 -20.83 7.67
CA ASN A 5 -8.82 -20.09 8.15
C ASN A 5 -7.93 -19.78 6.94
N GLN A 6 -8.16 -18.64 6.30
CA GLN A 6 -7.24 -18.10 5.32
C GLN A 6 -5.98 -17.73 6.10
N LYS A 7 -4.90 -18.49 5.89
CA LYS A 7 -3.59 -18.12 6.41
C LYS A 7 -3.24 -16.76 5.80
N GLU A 8 -3.27 -15.71 6.60
CA GLU A 8 -2.82 -14.40 6.17
C GLU A 8 -1.35 -14.52 5.76
N GLN A 9 -1.08 -14.28 4.49
CA GLN A 9 0.28 -14.31 3.97
C GLN A 9 0.96 -12.99 4.34
N LEU A 10 1.89 -13.04 5.28
CA LEU A 10 2.72 -11.90 5.67
C LEU A 10 3.88 -11.76 4.68
N PHE A 11 4.13 -10.52 4.28
CA PHE A 11 5.23 -10.13 3.41
C PHE A 11 6.25 -9.35 4.23
N SER A 12 7.51 -9.39 3.82
CA SER A 12 8.61 -8.72 4.49
C SER A 12 9.38 -7.84 3.53
N GLU A 13 9.72 -6.63 3.94
CA GLU A 13 10.46 -5.66 3.12
C GLU A 13 11.42 -4.85 3.98
N ILE A 14 12.59 -4.51 3.42
CA ILE A 14 13.58 -3.66 4.09
C ILE A 14 13.38 -2.23 3.60
N VAL A 15 13.05 -1.34 4.52
CA VAL A 15 12.73 0.06 4.23
C VAL A 15 13.72 1.01 4.90
N LEU A 16 13.98 2.15 4.27
CA LEU A 16 14.83 3.19 4.82
C LEU A 16 13.99 4.18 5.63
N VAL A 17 14.30 4.36 6.91
CA VAL A 17 13.60 5.33 7.75
C VAL A 17 13.93 6.75 7.30
N THR A 18 12.88 7.55 7.12
CA THR A 18 12.96 8.96 6.71
C THR A 18 12.46 9.88 7.81
N ASN A 19 12.70 11.18 7.66
CA ASN A 19 12.22 12.17 8.62
C ASN A 19 10.68 12.30 8.62
N GLN A 20 10.01 11.79 7.59
CA GLN A 20 8.54 11.80 7.47
C GLN A 20 7.90 10.56 8.10
N GLY A 21 8.67 9.51 8.40
CA GLY A 21 8.15 8.24 8.89
C GLY A 21 8.88 7.03 8.31
N ILE A 22 8.29 5.87 8.51
CA ILE A 22 8.68 4.61 7.88
C ILE A 22 7.89 4.49 6.55
N PRO A 23 8.53 4.63 5.38
CA PRO A 23 7.83 4.55 4.10
C PRO A 23 7.60 3.08 3.71
N LEU A 24 6.37 2.74 3.34
CA LEU A 24 6.03 1.44 2.74
C LEU A 24 4.85 1.63 1.76
N ASN A 25 4.98 1.17 0.51
CA ASN A 25 3.93 1.24 -0.52
C ASN A 25 3.31 2.64 -0.72
N GLY A 26 4.10 3.70 -0.56
CA GLY A 26 3.63 5.09 -0.69
C GLY A 26 2.86 5.63 0.52
N THR A 27 2.76 4.86 1.60
CA THR A 27 2.20 5.28 2.89
C THR A 27 3.32 5.42 3.93
N TYR A 28 3.16 6.39 4.84
CA TYR A 28 4.10 6.57 5.96
C TYR A 28 3.51 5.99 7.24
N TYR A 29 4.34 5.27 7.98
CA TYR A 29 3.96 4.64 9.24
C TYR A 29 4.76 5.24 10.40
N SER A 30 4.18 5.20 11.59
CA SER A 30 4.81 5.62 12.83
C SER A 30 4.35 4.78 14.02
N CYS A 31 5.19 4.70 15.05
CA CYS A 31 4.86 4.08 16.32
C CYS A 31 5.44 4.90 17.48
N GLY A 32 4.86 4.75 18.67
CA GLY A 32 5.33 5.46 19.87
C GLY A 32 6.81 5.18 20.17
N TYR A 33 7.26 3.95 19.94
CA TYR A 33 8.66 3.57 20.13
C TYR A 33 9.62 4.32 19.19
N ALA A 34 9.26 4.45 17.91
CA ALA A 34 10.06 5.18 16.93
C ALA A 34 10.19 6.67 17.30
N ILE A 35 9.12 7.25 17.85
CA ILE A 35 9.12 8.63 18.34
C ILE A 35 10.02 8.74 19.58
N GLN A 36 9.86 7.86 20.57
CA GLN A 36 10.68 7.85 21.79
C GLN A 36 12.17 7.69 21.51
N LYS A 37 12.53 6.91 20.49
CA LYS A 37 13.91 6.68 20.07
C LYS A 37 14.43 7.69 19.05
N GLU A 38 13.60 8.67 18.68
CA GLU A 38 13.93 9.74 17.75
C GLU A 38 14.39 9.22 16.37
N TRP A 39 13.80 8.11 15.91
CA TRP A 39 14.18 7.45 14.65
C TRP A 39 14.11 8.40 13.45
N PHE A 40 13.12 9.29 13.45
CA PHE A 40 12.86 10.25 12.37
C PHE A 40 13.78 11.48 12.42
N ILE A 41 14.46 11.72 13.54
CA ILE A 41 15.39 12.85 13.70
C ILE A 41 16.82 12.38 13.44
N LYS A 42 17.20 11.23 14.01
CA LYS A 42 18.53 10.64 13.84
C LYS A 42 18.76 10.16 12.40
N GLY A 43 17.71 9.61 11.79
CA GLY A 43 17.62 9.32 10.36
C GLY A 43 18.61 8.28 9.83
N LYS A 44 18.25 7.68 8.68
CA LYS A 44 19.15 6.91 7.79
C LYS A 44 19.61 5.53 8.27
N PHE A 45 18.71 4.73 8.84
CA PHE A 45 18.94 3.29 8.98
C PHE A 45 17.82 2.49 8.33
N LYS A 46 18.16 1.25 7.96
CA LYS A 46 17.24 0.30 7.33
C LYS A 46 16.53 -0.50 8.40
N LEU A 47 15.23 -0.73 8.22
CA LEU A 47 14.39 -1.54 9.08
C LEU A 47 13.78 -2.66 8.26
N LEU A 48 13.73 -3.86 8.83
CA LEU A 48 12.88 -4.93 8.33
C LEU A 48 11.45 -4.65 8.80
N VAL A 49 10.50 -4.75 7.89
CA VAL A 49 9.08 -4.52 8.15
C VAL A 49 8.29 -5.70 7.63
N TYR A 50 7.33 -6.18 8.41
CA TYR A 50 6.35 -7.16 8.01
C TYR A 50 4.98 -6.51 7.83
N TYR A 51 4.25 -6.90 6.79
CA TYR A 51 2.93 -6.38 6.50
C TYR A 51 2.05 -7.40 5.80
N SER A 52 0.74 -7.21 5.90
CA SER A 52 -0.24 -7.93 5.11
C SER A 52 -0.72 -7.03 3.97
N PRO A 53 -0.65 -7.45 2.69
CA PRO A 53 -1.19 -6.65 1.58
C PRO A 53 -2.71 -6.47 1.67
N ALA A 54 -3.40 -7.33 2.43
CA ALA A 54 -4.83 -7.18 2.72
C ALA A 54 -5.10 -6.09 3.77
N ASN A 55 -4.13 -5.78 4.64
CA ASN A 55 -4.25 -4.80 5.70
C ASN A 55 -3.01 -3.90 5.77
N LEU A 56 -3.07 -2.78 5.05
CA LEU A 56 -2.02 -1.75 5.08
C LEU A 56 -2.22 -0.70 6.18
N LYS A 57 -3.15 -0.91 7.13
CA LYS A 57 -3.37 0.06 8.23
C LYS A 57 -2.26 0.02 9.28
N GLU A 58 -1.65 -1.16 9.45
CA GLU A 58 -0.55 -1.37 10.36
C GLU A 58 0.53 -2.24 9.74
N ILE A 59 1.74 -2.09 10.25
CA ILE A 59 2.92 -2.88 9.91
C ILE A 59 3.58 -3.33 11.21
N TYR A 60 4.38 -4.39 11.12
CA TYR A 60 5.09 -4.96 12.25
C TYR A 60 6.60 -4.84 12.07
N ILE A 61 7.29 -4.43 13.13
CA ILE A 61 8.73 -4.14 13.11
C ILE A 61 9.39 -4.95 14.21
N PRO A 62 10.26 -5.92 13.88
CA PRO A 62 11.06 -6.63 14.87
C PRO A 62 12.16 -5.69 15.37
N ILE A 63 12.27 -5.53 16.69
CA ILE A 63 13.34 -4.75 17.32
C ILE A 63 14.48 -5.67 17.75
N ASN A 64 14.13 -6.86 18.23
CA ASN A 64 15.03 -7.94 18.61
C ASN A 64 14.28 -9.27 18.45
N GLU A 65 14.89 -10.37 18.88
CA GLU A 65 14.33 -11.73 18.71
C GLU A 65 12.98 -11.93 19.43
N GLU A 66 12.64 -11.09 20.40
CA GLU A 66 11.46 -11.26 21.25
C GLU A 66 10.42 -10.14 21.12
N TYR A 67 10.78 -8.99 20.53
CA TYR A 67 9.96 -7.79 20.56
C TYR A 67 9.53 -7.35 19.16
N LEU A 68 8.23 -7.44 18.92
CA LEU A 68 7.55 -6.98 17.71
C LEU A 68 6.73 -5.74 18.03
N ILE A 69 6.93 -4.67 17.27
CA ILE A 69 6.20 -3.41 17.44
C ILE A 69 5.24 -3.20 16.29
N ASN A 70 4.01 -2.80 16.60
CA ASN A 70 3.05 -2.32 15.60
C ASN A 70 3.32 -0.84 15.31
N ALA A 71 3.42 -0.49 14.04
CA ALA A 71 3.39 0.87 13.55
C ALA A 71 2.15 1.09 12.69
N TYR A 72 1.51 2.24 12.86
CA TYR A 72 0.24 2.57 12.21
C TYR A 72 0.46 3.58 11.10
N ALA A 73 -0.34 3.47 10.04
CA ALA A 73 -0.33 4.42 8.94
C ALA A 73 -0.72 5.82 9.43
N LEU A 74 0.11 6.82 9.14
CA LEU A 74 -0.15 8.23 9.48
C LEU A 74 -1.28 8.82 8.65
N ASN A 75 -1.36 8.41 7.37
CA ASN A 75 -2.47 8.67 6.48
C ASN A 75 -2.94 7.29 6.00
N PRO A 76 -3.84 6.61 6.71
CA PRO A 76 -4.40 5.36 6.18
C PRO A 76 -4.96 5.68 4.78
N PRO A 77 -4.70 4.83 3.77
CA PRO A 77 -5.33 5.02 2.47
C PRO A 77 -6.83 5.20 2.72
N PRO A 78 -7.50 6.15 2.05
CA PRO A 78 -8.92 6.33 2.22
C PRO A 78 -9.56 4.96 2.05
N ILE A 79 -10.35 4.54 3.03
CA ILE A 79 -11.20 3.37 2.87
C ILE A 79 -12.12 3.76 1.73
N LEU A 80 -11.74 3.40 0.50
CA LEU A 80 -12.52 3.65 -0.69
C LEU A 80 -13.84 2.95 -0.44
N ASP A 81 -14.88 3.75 -0.24
CA ASP A 81 -16.23 3.23 -0.12
C ASP A 81 -16.47 2.29 -1.31
N GLN A 82 -17.09 1.15 -1.06
CA GLN A 82 -17.28 0.12 -2.07
C GLN A 82 -18.02 0.69 -3.30
N ALA A 83 -18.88 1.68 -3.08
CA ALA A 83 -19.53 2.45 -4.13
C ALA A 83 -18.56 3.29 -4.99
N GLU A 84 -17.54 3.90 -4.39
CA GLU A 84 -16.52 4.67 -5.11
C GLU A 84 -15.58 3.76 -5.91
N LEU A 85 -15.22 2.60 -5.36
CA LEU A 85 -14.42 1.60 -6.06
C LEU A 85 -15.13 1.10 -7.33
N ILE A 86 -16.43 0.82 -7.23
CA ILE A 86 -17.26 0.43 -8.38
C ILE A 86 -17.31 1.54 -9.43
N LYS A 87 -17.54 2.80 -9.02
CA LYS A 87 -17.53 3.95 -9.94
C LYS A 87 -16.19 4.11 -10.66
N TYR A 88 -15.09 3.93 -9.94
CA TYR A 88 -13.75 4.01 -10.52
C TYR A 88 -13.53 2.90 -11.57
N GLN A 89 -13.89 1.66 -11.26
CA GLN A 89 -13.80 0.54 -12.19
C GLN A 89 -14.64 0.76 -13.46
N GLN A 90 -15.87 1.25 -13.30
CA GLN A 90 -16.74 1.58 -14.44
C GLN A 90 -16.12 2.65 -15.33
N ARG A 91 -15.54 3.71 -14.76
CA ARG A 91 -14.81 4.75 -15.53
C ARG A 91 -13.63 4.17 -16.28
N LEU A 92 -12.81 3.34 -15.64
CA LEU A 92 -11.70 2.67 -16.32
C LEU A 92 -12.16 1.83 -17.50
N GLN A 93 -13.30 1.16 -17.38
CA GLN A 93 -13.87 0.36 -18.48
C GLN A 93 -14.33 1.25 -19.63
N GLN A 94 -15.01 2.36 -19.35
CA GLN A 94 -15.40 3.35 -20.36
C GLN A 94 -14.17 3.92 -21.09
N PHE A 95 -13.10 4.27 -20.38
CA PHE A 95 -11.86 4.73 -21.01
C PHE A 95 -11.24 3.68 -21.93
N LYS A 96 -11.19 2.42 -21.50
CA LYS A 96 -10.70 1.31 -22.34
C LYS A 96 -11.51 1.17 -23.63
N GLU A 97 -12.83 1.32 -23.56
CA GLU A 97 -13.70 1.28 -24.73
C GLU A 97 -13.46 2.46 -25.68
N LEU A 98 -13.34 3.68 -25.15
CA LEU A 98 -13.02 4.87 -25.93
C LEU A 98 -11.67 4.71 -26.66
N LEU A 99 -10.65 4.20 -25.98
CA LEU A 99 -9.34 3.91 -26.58
C LEU A 99 -9.44 2.84 -27.68
N LYS A 100 -10.23 1.77 -27.47
CA LYS A 100 -10.49 0.76 -28.51
C LYS A 100 -11.18 1.36 -29.74
N ARG A 101 -12.18 2.23 -29.55
CA ARG A 101 -12.87 2.93 -30.66
C ARG A 101 -11.92 3.83 -31.45
N LYS A 102 -11.11 4.64 -30.76
CA LYS A 102 -10.09 5.49 -31.40
C LYS A 102 -9.06 4.67 -32.19
N LYS A 103 -8.62 3.53 -31.66
CA LYS A 103 -7.70 2.62 -32.38
C LYS A 103 -8.33 2.06 -33.65
N ARG A 104 -9.60 1.65 -33.61
CA ARG A 104 -10.34 1.15 -34.80
C ARG A 104 -10.49 2.23 -35.87
N HIS A 105 -10.80 3.47 -35.48
CA HIS A 105 -10.89 4.56 -36.45
C HIS A 105 -9.54 4.93 -37.07
N ARG A 106 -8.43 4.91 -36.32
CA ARG A 106 -7.09 5.12 -36.90
C ARG A 106 -6.70 4.09 -37.97
N ILE A 107 -7.12 2.84 -37.82
CA ILE A 107 -6.85 1.78 -38.81
C ILE A 107 -7.67 2.01 -40.09
N ASN A 108 -8.93 2.43 -39.96
CA ASN A 108 -9.80 2.63 -41.12
C ASN A 108 -9.41 3.86 -41.99
N PHE A 109 -8.76 4.88 -41.41
CA PHE A 109 -8.26 6.05 -42.14
C PHE A 109 -6.87 5.86 -42.79
N SER A 110 -6.21 4.72 -42.60
CA SER A 110 -4.89 4.41 -43.18
C SER A 110 -4.98 3.57 -44.48
N THR A 111 -6.19 3.38 -45.02
CA THR A 111 -6.48 2.54 -46.20
C THR A 111 -6.94 3.33 -47.42
N TYR A 112 -6.69 4.64 -47.46
CA TYR A 112 -6.89 5.50 -48.64
C TYR A 112 -5.61 6.27 -48.94
#